data_AF-A0A6L5A2I6-F1
#
_entry.id   AF-A0A6L5A2I6-F1
#
_cell.length_a   1.000
_cell.length_b   1.000
_cell.length_c   1.000
_cell.angle_alpha   90.00
_cell.angle_beta   90.00
_cell.angle_gamma   90.00
#
_symmetry.space_group_name_H-M   'P 1'
#
loop_
_entity.id
_entity.type
_entity.pdbx_description
1 polymer ?
#
loop_
_entity_poly.entity_id
_entity_poly.type
_entity_poly.pdbx_seq_one_letter_code
_entity_poly.pdbx_strand_id
1 'polypeptide(L)'
;MQRRSNHLKKTRKLPYIILGAVAAVLVLIYAGGAIHYSTSNTFMPNTVIDGVNVAGKNVNQAQTLVNNHVKNQTFNLTEKNKVLKTAKYADAGLTSSDNKTIAKLLNKQNALMWPLQLVHAANADNTVNATSKAKLEEFAKKTAITLNKNRNTGSASAISATELASSSSKKGNKIISSTALAEEIKTSIAKGQKDIDLTKTYQSATVNSDDIQKQIKKYTAEKITYNINGTNVTIPSDTLKQWIVLTSKNDGTQTVSVDNAQVKAYLDELNDKYSTYGASVTFNSTKRGSQTVKNEIFGWTIDTTTDAADIAQKIATGKDFTEKATISGSGQSLKKGELGSTYVEVDKTNQHMWYYKDGKLKISTDVVTGMPANNDDTPTGVFFVWNKKRNATLKGKNTDGSNYASPVSYWMPIDYTGVGLHDASWQPKFGGDWYKTHGSHGCVNTPPATMKTVYAEVALGTPVVVF
;
A
#
# COMPACT_ATOMS: atom_id res chain seq x y z
N MET A 1 -105.60 -30.50 -77.98
CA MET A 1 -105.20 -30.59 -76.54
C MET A 1 -103.74 -30.96 -76.45
N GLN A 2 -103.01 -30.31 -75.53
CA GLN A 2 -101.55 -30.29 -75.36
C GLN A 2 -100.89 -31.66 -75.14
N ARG A 3 -99.62 -31.79 -75.55
CA ARG A 3 -98.60 -32.55 -74.79
C ARG A 3 -97.19 -31.98 -74.95
N ARG A 4 -96.49 -31.95 -73.81
CA ARG A 4 -95.29 -31.20 -73.42
C ARG A 4 -94.00 -31.71 -74.07
N SER A 5 -93.05 -30.79 -74.32
CA SER A 5 -91.64 -31.10 -74.54
C SER A 5 -90.82 -30.83 -73.26
N ASN A 6 -89.87 -31.71 -72.97
CA ASN A 6 -88.95 -31.61 -71.84
C ASN A 6 -87.62 -30.97 -72.32
N HIS A 7 -87.28 -29.80 -71.78
CA HIS A 7 -85.94 -29.24 -71.87
C HIS A 7 -85.21 -29.38 -70.52
N LEU A 8 -84.18 -30.22 -70.49
CA LEU A 8 -83.23 -30.33 -69.39
C LEU A 8 -82.26 -29.13 -69.40
N LYS A 9 -82.31 -28.30 -68.35
CA LYS A 9 -81.36 -27.20 -68.11
C LYS A 9 -80.03 -27.73 -67.56
N LYS A 10 -78.93 -27.50 -68.29
CA LYS A 10 -77.55 -27.82 -67.87
C LYS A 10 -77.04 -26.76 -66.88
N THR A 11 -76.96 -27.07 -65.59
CA THR A 11 -76.47 -26.17 -64.55
C THR A 11 -74.94 -26.00 -64.63
N ARG A 12 -74.45 -24.77 -64.77
CA ARG A 12 -73.01 -24.43 -64.75
C ARG A 12 -72.44 -24.53 -63.31
N LYS A 13 -72.11 -25.74 -62.86
CA LYS A 13 -71.50 -26.03 -61.53
C LYS A 13 -69.98 -25.77 -61.46
N LEU A 14 -69.34 -25.47 -62.59
CA LEU A 14 -67.90 -25.33 -62.73
C LEU A 14 -67.25 -24.28 -61.78
N PRO A 15 -67.79 -23.05 -61.58
CA PRO A 15 -67.16 -22.08 -60.67
C PRO A 15 -67.21 -22.50 -59.19
N TYR A 16 -68.24 -23.24 -58.75
CA TYR A 16 -68.31 -23.77 -57.38
C TYR A 16 -67.35 -24.94 -57.15
N ILE A 17 -67.12 -25.76 -58.17
CA ILE A 17 -66.12 -26.83 -58.13
C ILE A 17 -64.71 -26.24 -58.06
N ILE A 18 -64.43 -25.19 -58.84
CA ILE A 18 -63.16 -24.46 -58.80
C ILE A 18 -62.96 -23.79 -57.44
N LEU A 19 -63.97 -23.12 -56.89
CA LEU A 19 -63.90 -22.49 -55.58
C LEU A 19 -63.67 -23.51 -54.45
N GLY A 20 -64.36 -24.65 -54.51
CA GLY A 20 -64.17 -25.76 -53.56
C GLY A 20 -62.79 -26.39 -53.65
N ALA A 21 -62.25 -26.57 -54.87
CA ALA A 21 -60.90 -27.07 -55.09
C ALA A 21 -59.84 -26.08 -54.55
N VAL A 22 -60.01 -24.79 -54.78
CA VAL A 22 -59.12 -23.75 -54.25
C VAL A 22 -59.18 -23.70 -52.72
N ALA A 23 -60.37 -23.76 -52.13
CA ALA A 23 -60.52 -23.79 -50.67
C ALA A 23 -59.87 -25.04 -50.06
N ALA A 24 -60.03 -26.21 -50.68
CA ALA A 24 -59.38 -27.45 -50.24
C ALA A 24 -57.85 -27.35 -50.30
N VAL A 25 -57.29 -26.77 -51.38
CA VAL A 25 -55.85 -26.52 -51.51
C VAL A 25 -55.35 -25.56 -50.43
N LEU A 26 -56.08 -24.47 -50.15
CA LEU A 26 -55.71 -23.51 -49.10
C LEU A 26 -55.73 -24.14 -47.70
N VAL A 27 -56.70 -25.01 -47.41
CA VAL A 27 -56.76 -25.77 -46.15
C VAL A 27 -55.57 -26.74 -46.04
N LEU A 28 -55.22 -27.43 -47.13
CA LEU A 28 -54.04 -28.31 -47.16
C LEU A 28 -52.72 -27.54 -46.97
N ILE A 29 -52.60 -26.35 -47.56
CA ILE A 29 -51.45 -25.45 -47.36
C ILE A 29 -51.39 -24.97 -45.91
N TYR A 30 -52.52 -24.52 -45.35
CA TYR A 30 -52.63 -24.09 -43.95
C TYR A 30 -52.21 -25.20 -42.98
N ALA A 31 -52.81 -26.39 -43.13
CA ALA A 31 -52.52 -27.55 -42.30
C ALA A 31 -51.08 -28.02 -42.49
N GLY A 32 -50.57 -28.03 -43.72
CA GLY A 32 -49.17 -28.36 -44.02
C GLY A 32 -48.19 -27.44 -43.32
N GLY A 33 -48.44 -26.12 -43.34
CA GLY A 33 -47.61 -25.16 -42.61
C GLY A 33 -47.69 -25.30 -41.10
N ALA A 34 -48.90 -25.53 -40.55
CA ALA A 34 -49.09 -25.75 -39.12
C ALA A 34 -48.37 -27.03 -38.64
N ILE A 35 -48.47 -28.13 -39.40
CA ILE A 35 -47.76 -29.39 -39.12
C ILE A 35 -46.24 -29.18 -39.24
N HIS A 36 -45.78 -28.46 -40.26
CA HIS A 36 -44.37 -28.17 -40.45
C HIS A 36 -43.80 -27.45 -39.21
N TYR A 37 -44.36 -26.30 -38.80
CA TYR A 37 -43.84 -25.54 -37.66
C TYR A 37 -44.11 -26.20 -36.30
N SER A 38 -45.08 -27.12 -36.20
CA SER A 38 -45.28 -27.94 -35.00
C SER A 38 -44.26 -29.06 -34.84
N THR A 39 -43.59 -29.49 -35.92
CA THR A 39 -42.71 -30.69 -35.90
C THR A 39 -41.25 -30.38 -36.26
N SER A 40 -40.98 -29.31 -37.01
CA SER A 40 -39.65 -28.97 -37.52
C SER A 40 -38.70 -28.37 -36.48
N ASN A 41 -39.19 -27.90 -35.34
CA ASN A 41 -38.42 -27.15 -34.34
C ASN A 41 -37.62 -25.98 -34.95
N THR A 42 -38.21 -25.29 -35.94
CA THR A 42 -37.62 -24.11 -36.58
C THR A 42 -38.44 -22.85 -36.35
N PHE A 43 -37.78 -21.69 -36.38
CA PHE A 43 -38.44 -20.40 -36.22
C PHE A 43 -39.38 -20.09 -37.39
N MET A 44 -40.54 -19.51 -37.08
CA MET A 44 -41.52 -19.03 -38.07
C MET A 44 -40.98 -17.94 -39.01
N PRO A 45 -41.63 -17.72 -40.16
CA PRO A 45 -41.30 -16.63 -41.08
C PRO A 45 -41.24 -15.27 -40.35
N ASN A 46 -40.39 -14.37 -40.83
CA ASN A 46 -40.19 -13.03 -40.26
C ASN A 46 -39.88 -12.98 -38.74
N THR A 47 -39.35 -14.06 -38.16
CA THR A 47 -38.86 -14.01 -36.77
C THR A 47 -37.47 -13.41 -36.72
N VAL A 48 -37.29 -12.38 -35.90
CA VAL A 48 -36.03 -11.64 -35.73
C VAL A 48 -35.58 -11.68 -34.27
N ILE A 49 -34.30 -12.03 -34.05
CA ILE A 49 -33.65 -12.02 -32.73
C ILE A 49 -32.41 -11.13 -32.82
N ASP A 50 -32.30 -10.12 -31.96
CA ASP A 50 -31.21 -9.14 -31.95
C ASP A 50 -30.90 -8.55 -33.34
N GLY A 51 -31.95 -8.27 -34.12
CA GLY A 51 -31.84 -7.71 -35.48
C GLY A 51 -31.48 -8.71 -36.57
N VAL A 52 -31.33 -10.01 -36.25
CA VAL A 52 -31.05 -11.08 -37.23
C VAL A 52 -32.31 -11.89 -37.53
N ASN A 53 -32.65 -12.01 -38.81
CA ASN A 53 -33.71 -12.92 -39.25
C ASN A 53 -33.28 -14.38 -39.05
N VAL A 54 -34.01 -15.10 -38.19
CA VAL A 54 -33.77 -16.50 -37.85
C VAL A 54 -34.82 -17.45 -38.42
N ALA A 55 -35.72 -16.97 -39.28
CA ALA A 55 -36.76 -17.78 -39.90
C ALA A 55 -36.21 -19.06 -40.56
N GLY A 56 -36.92 -20.17 -40.34
CA GLY A 56 -36.58 -21.50 -40.85
C GLY A 56 -35.37 -22.17 -40.19
N LYS A 57 -34.79 -21.56 -39.14
CA LYS A 57 -33.61 -22.09 -38.45
C LYS A 57 -34.01 -22.77 -37.15
N ASN A 58 -33.27 -23.81 -36.77
CA ASN A 58 -33.37 -24.38 -35.43
C ASN A 58 -32.58 -23.54 -34.40
N VAL A 59 -32.69 -23.88 -33.12
CA VAL A 59 -32.03 -23.17 -32.00
C VAL A 59 -30.52 -22.99 -32.23
N ASN A 60 -29.80 -24.03 -32.65
CA ASN A 60 -28.33 -23.97 -32.83
C ASN A 60 -27.92 -23.09 -34.01
N GLN A 61 -28.66 -23.18 -35.12
CA GLN A 61 -28.44 -22.35 -36.31
C GLN A 61 -28.76 -20.89 -36.02
N ALA A 62 -29.88 -20.62 -35.33
CA ALA A 62 -30.25 -19.29 -34.88
C ALA A 62 -29.19 -18.71 -33.94
N GLN A 63 -28.75 -19.47 -32.93
CA GLN A 63 -27.70 -19.04 -32.02
C GLN A 63 -26.40 -18.71 -32.76
N THR A 64 -25.96 -19.56 -33.68
CA THR A 64 -24.72 -19.32 -34.44
C THR A 64 -24.79 -18.01 -35.21
N LEU A 65 -25.91 -17.75 -35.89
CA LEU A 65 -26.09 -16.52 -36.67
C LEU A 65 -26.21 -15.28 -35.80
N VAL A 66 -27.03 -15.34 -34.75
CA VAL A 66 -27.22 -14.22 -33.82
C VAL A 66 -25.89 -13.92 -33.11
N ASN A 67 -25.16 -14.95 -32.64
CA ASN A 67 -23.86 -14.79 -32.00
C ASN A 67 -22.82 -14.17 -32.95
N ASN A 68 -22.77 -14.62 -34.21
CA ASN A 68 -21.87 -14.06 -35.21
C ASN A 68 -22.22 -12.60 -35.52
N HIS A 69 -23.49 -12.25 -35.54
CA HIS A 69 -23.92 -10.86 -35.71
C HIS A 69 -23.53 -10.02 -34.49
N VAL A 70 -23.92 -10.45 -33.29
CA VAL A 70 -23.68 -9.75 -32.02
C VAL A 70 -22.20 -9.53 -31.77
N LYS A 71 -21.34 -10.54 -31.97
CA LYS A 71 -19.88 -10.41 -31.79
C LYS A 71 -19.25 -9.33 -32.67
N ASN A 72 -19.82 -9.12 -33.86
CA ASN A 72 -19.33 -8.13 -34.83
C ASN A 72 -19.97 -6.75 -34.65
N GLN A 73 -20.98 -6.61 -33.78
CA GLN A 73 -21.50 -5.30 -33.40
C GLN A 73 -20.42 -4.49 -32.68
N THR A 74 -20.53 -3.17 -32.81
CA THR A 74 -19.63 -2.21 -32.19
C THR A 74 -20.38 -1.26 -31.27
N PHE A 75 -19.67 -0.74 -30.28
CA PHE A 75 -20.09 0.38 -29.46
C PHE A 75 -18.97 1.42 -29.41
N ASN A 76 -19.34 2.67 -29.18
CA ASN A 76 -18.45 3.79 -29.01
C ASN A 76 -18.39 4.19 -27.54
N LEU A 77 -17.20 4.44 -27.05
CA LEU A 77 -16.96 5.14 -25.80
C LEU A 77 -16.80 6.63 -26.13
N THR A 78 -17.73 7.44 -25.65
CA THR A 78 -17.82 8.85 -25.98
C THR A 78 -17.54 9.72 -24.77
N GLU A 79 -17.02 10.92 -25.01
CA GLU A 79 -16.84 11.95 -23.98
C GLU A 79 -17.19 13.29 -24.61
N LYS A 80 -18.18 14.01 -24.04
CA LYS A 80 -18.68 15.28 -24.59
C LYS A 80 -19.00 15.19 -26.09
N ASN A 81 -19.74 14.15 -26.48
CA ASN A 81 -20.13 13.86 -27.86
C ASN A 81 -18.98 13.56 -28.84
N LYS A 82 -17.73 13.36 -28.36
CA LYS A 82 -16.61 12.89 -29.17
C LYS A 82 -16.37 11.41 -28.93
N VAL A 83 -16.25 10.62 -30.01
CA VAL A 83 -15.84 9.22 -29.92
C VAL A 83 -14.35 9.17 -29.56
N LEU A 84 -14.02 8.54 -28.43
CA LEU A 84 -12.64 8.33 -27.98
C LEU A 84 -12.14 6.93 -28.32
N LYS A 85 -13.02 5.94 -28.36
CA LYS A 85 -12.70 4.57 -28.75
C LYS A 85 -13.95 3.87 -29.30
N THR A 86 -13.79 3.13 -30.39
CA THR A 86 -14.79 2.17 -30.88
C THR A 86 -14.26 0.76 -30.57
N ALA A 87 -15.13 -0.12 -30.08
CA ALA A 87 -14.77 -1.50 -29.74
C ALA A 87 -15.83 -2.47 -30.26
N LYS A 88 -15.41 -3.69 -30.59
CA LYS A 88 -16.34 -4.77 -30.90
C LYS A 88 -16.89 -5.37 -29.62
N TYR A 89 -18.11 -5.89 -29.70
CA TYR A 89 -18.74 -6.63 -28.61
C TYR A 89 -17.86 -7.82 -28.20
N ALA A 90 -17.26 -8.51 -29.18
CA ALA A 90 -16.32 -9.60 -28.93
C ALA A 90 -15.10 -9.19 -28.08
N ASP A 91 -14.56 -7.97 -28.27
CA ASP A 91 -13.41 -7.47 -27.53
C ASP A 91 -13.73 -7.26 -26.03
N ALA A 92 -14.98 -6.88 -25.74
CA ALA A 92 -15.52 -6.72 -24.40
C ALA A 92 -16.10 -8.01 -23.81
N GLY A 93 -16.01 -9.14 -24.53
CA GLY A 93 -16.55 -10.43 -24.10
C GLY A 93 -18.08 -10.51 -24.10
N LEU A 94 -18.76 -9.61 -24.83
CA LEU A 94 -20.20 -9.59 -25.00
C LEU A 94 -20.60 -10.59 -26.10
N THR A 95 -21.60 -11.44 -25.84
CA THR A 95 -22.13 -12.39 -26.83
C THR A 95 -23.64 -12.38 -26.86
N SER A 96 -24.24 -13.07 -27.84
CA SER A 96 -25.69 -13.29 -27.84
C SER A 96 -26.10 -14.17 -26.66
N SER A 97 -27.41 -14.21 -26.40
CA SER A 97 -28.01 -15.17 -25.47
C SER A 97 -27.65 -16.63 -25.77
N ASP A 98 -27.74 -17.44 -24.72
CA ASP A 98 -27.47 -18.88 -24.78
C ASP A 98 -28.59 -19.66 -25.50
N ASN A 99 -28.29 -20.91 -25.85
CA ASN A 99 -29.25 -21.80 -26.50
C ASN A 99 -30.53 -21.98 -25.69
N LYS A 100 -30.47 -21.93 -24.35
CA LYS A 100 -31.66 -22.09 -23.50
C LYS A 100 -32.63 -20.93 -23.68
N THR A 101 -32.11 -19.71 -23.76
CA THR A 101 -32.93 -18.51 -23.97
C THR A 101 -33.55 -18.50 -25.37
N ILE A 102 -32.76 -18.86 -26.40
CA ILE A 102 -33.26 -18.97 -27.78
C ILE A 102 -34.30 -20.11 -27.91
N ALA A 103 -34.10 -21.23 -27.23
CA ALA A 103 -35.09 -22.32 -27.19
C ALA A 103 -36.41 -21.91 -26.54
N LYS A 104 -36.38 -21.06 -25.49
CA LYS A 104 -37.61 -20.50 -24.90
C LYS A 104 -38.37 -19.61 -25.90
N LEU A 105 -37.66 -18.87 -26.76
CA LEU A 105 -38.30 -18.09 -27.82
C LEU A 105 -38.93 -18.99 -28.88
N LEU A 106 -38.27 -20.11 -29.23
CA LEU A 106 -38.82 -21.12 -30.13
C LEU A 106 -40.11 -21.74 -29.58
N ASN A 107 -40.10 -22.14 -28.31
CA ASN A 107 -41.23 -22.82 -27.67
C ASN A 107 -42.45 -21.91 -27.44
N LYS A 108 -42.30 -20.58 -27.52
CA LYS A 108 -43.42 -19.63 -27.40
C LYS A 108 -44.21 -19.45 -28.70
N GLN A 109 -43.71 -19.99 -29.82
CA GLN A 109 -44.36 -19.84 -31.12
C GLN A 109 -45.64 -20.66 -31.19
N ASN A 110 -46.70 -20.07 -31.73
CA ASN A 110 -47.94 -20.79 -31.98
C ASN A 110 -47.99 -21.24 -33.44
N ALA A 111 -47.81 -22.54 -33.69
CA ALA A 111 -47.81 -23.18 -35.01
C ALA A 111 -48.99 -22.76 -35.90
N LEU A 112 -50.17 -22.51 -35.32
CA LEU A 112 -51.40 -22.14 -36.04
C LEU A 112 -51.39 -20.70 -36.58
N MET A 113 -50.48 -19.86 -36.09
CA MET A 113 -50.36 -18.44 -36.45
C MET A 113 -49.34 -18.20 -37.58
N TRP A 114 -48.77 -19.25 -38.16
CA TRP A 114 -47.73 -19.13 -39.19
C TRP A 114 -48.10 -18.25 -40.41
N PRO A 115 -49.37 -18.20 -40.91
CA PRO A 115 -49.69 -17.33 -42.03
C PRO A 115 -49.66 -15.85 -41.66
N LEU A 116 -50.01 -15.52 -40.41
CA LEU A 116 -49.97 -14.14 -39.91
C LEU A 116 -48.53 -13.63 -39.77
N GLN A 117 -47.59 -14.54 -39.52
CA GLN A 117 -46.15 -14.25 -39.46
C GLN A 117 -45.53 -14.00 -40.85
N LEU A 118 -46.21 -14.35 -41.95
CA LEU A 118 -45.76 -13.99 -43.30
C LEU A 118 -45.87 -12.49 -43.58
N VAL A 119 -46.76 -11.80 -42.88
CA VAL A 119 -47.07 -10.38 -43.08
C VAL A 119 -46.69 -9.50 -41.89
N HIS A 120 -46.56 -10.07 -40.68
CA HIS A 120 -46.10 -9.37 -39.48
C HIS A 120 -44.82 -10.00 -38.93
N ALA A 121 -43.82 -9.17 -38.64
CA ALA A 121 -42.58 -9.64 -38.01
C ALA A 121 -42.79 -9.86 -36.49
N ALA A 122 -42.34 -11.00 -35.98
CA ALA A 122 -42.17 -11.22 -34.55
C ALA A 122 -40.75 -10.85 -34.13
N ASN A 123 -40.63 -9.76 -33.37
CA ASN A 123 -39.36 -9.31 -32.82
C ASN A 123 -39.22 -9.80 -31.38
N ALA A 124 -38.11 -10.48 -31.09
CA ALA A 124 -37.64 -10.65 -29.72
C ALA A 124 -36.59 -9.58 -29.43
N ASP A 125 -36.94 -8.57 -28.63
CA ASP A 125 -36.02 -7.48 -28.28
C ASP A 125 -34.89 -7.95 -27.35
N ASN A 126 -33.69 -7.45 -27.66
CA ASN A 126 -32.44 -7.46 -26.89
C ASN A 126 -32.20 -8.66 -25.95
N THR A 127 -31.68 -9.73 -26.54
CA THR A 127 -31.14 -10.90 -25.84
C THR A 127 -29.62 -10.81 -25.60
N VAL A 128 -29.00 -9.66 -25.87
CA VAL A 128 -27.56 -9.45 -25.62
C VAL A 128 -27.28 -9.47 -24.12
N ASN A 129 -26.47 -10.43 -23.68
CA ASN A 129 -26.05 -10.58 -22.29
C ASN A 129 -24.52 -10.50 -22.18
N ALA A 130 -24.03 -9.93 -21.08
CA ALA A 130 -22.61 -9.98 -20.73
C ALA A 130 -22.28 -11.38 -20.19
N THR A 131 -21.99 -12.32 -21.10
CA THR A 131 -21.81 -13.75 -20.79
C THR A 131 -20.47 -14.06 -20.11
N SER A 132 -19.54 -13.11 -20.09
CA SER A 132 -18.24 -13.26 -19.40
C SER A 132 -17.86 -12.00 -18.61
N LYS A 133 -18.25 -11.98 -17.32
CA LYS A 133 -17.89 -10.92 -16.36
C LYS A 133 -16.38 -10.62 -16.36
N ALA A 134 -15.54 -11.65 -16.33
CA ALA A 134 -14.09 -11.50 -16.29
C ALA A 134 -13.50 -10.83 -17.54
N LYS A 135 -13.97 -11.17 -18.75
CA LYS A 135 -13.48 -10.54 -19.99
C LYS A 135 -13.91 -9.07 -20.08
N LEU A 136 -15.12 -8.76 -19.63
CA LEU A 136 -15.60 -7.37 -19.59
C LEU A 136 -14.78 -6.52 -18.61
N GLU A 137 -14.49 -7.06 -17.42
CA GLU A 137 -13.63 -6.41 -16.43
C GLU A 137 -12.20 -6.21 -16.97
N GLU A 138 -11.63 -7.21 -17.65
CA GLU A 138 -10.30 -7.09 -18.26
C GLU A 138 -10.27 -6.03 -19.39
N PHE A 139 -11.28 -6.03 -20.26
CA PHE A 139 -11.44 -5.03 -21.31
C PHE A 139 -11.57 -3.62 -20.72
N ALA A 140 -12.41 -3.45 -19.71
CA ALA A 140 -12.62 -2.17 -19.05
C ALA A 140 -11.34 -1.69 -18.36
N LYS A 141 -10.59 -2.58 -17.70
CA LYS A 141 -9.29 -2.27 -17.09
C LYS A 141 -8.27 -1.78 -18.12
N LYS A 142 -8.04 -2.53 -19.19
CA LYS A 142 -7.12 -2.14 -20.28
C LYS A 142 -7.53 -0.82 -20.93
N THR A 143 -8.83 -0.62 -21.11
CA THR A 143 -9.37 0.60 -21.71
C THR A 143 -9.23 1.80 -20.78
N ALA A 144 -9.55 1.67 -19.50
CA ALA A 144 -9.38 2.72 -18.50
C ALA A 144 -7.91 3.15 -18.41
N ILE A 145 -6.98 2.19 -18.28
CA ILE A 145 -5.53 2.47 -18.27
C ILE A 145 -5.13 3.28 -19.51
N THR A 146 -5.57 2.86 -20.69
CA THR A 146 -5.22 3.51 -21.96
C THR A 146 -5.76 4.94 -22.03
N LEU A 147 -7.04 5.12 -21.73
CA LEU A 147 -7.70 6.42 -21.83
C LEU A 147 -7.26 7.39 -20.73
N ASN A 148 -6.80 6.88 -19.57
CA ASN A 148 -6.32 7.72 -18.47
C ASN A 148 -4.88 8.22 -18.67
N LYS A 149 -4.07 7.66 -19.58
CA LYS A 149 -2.65 8.04 -19.77
C LYS A 149 -2.40 9.54 -19.92
N ASN A 150 -3.30 10.25 -20.61
CA ASN A 150 -3.16 11.68 -20.93
C ASN A 150 -4.22 12.54 -20.22
N ARG A 151 -4.99 11.95 -19.31
CA ARG A 151 -5.92 12.73 -18.50
C ARG A 151 -5.13 13.39 -17.39
N ASN A 152 -5.32 14.71 -17.26
CA ASN A 152 -4.64 15.51 -16.25
C ASN A 152 -5.01 14.97 -14.88
N THR A 153 -4.17 14.10 -14.35
CA THR A 153 -4.13 13.77 -12.95
C THR A 153 -3.72 15.07 -12.28
N GLY A 154 -4.64 15.75 -11.58
CA GLY A 154 -4.19 16.29 -10.30
C GLY A 154 -3.53 15.08 -9.64
N SER A 155 -2.19 15.09 -9.60
CA SER A 155 -1.29 13.93 -9.44
C SER A 155 -1.97 12.86 -8.63
N ALA A 156 -2.12 11.62 -9.12
CA ALA A 156 -2.74 10.49 -8.41
C ALA A 156 -2.77 10.71 -6.89
N SER A 157 -3.80 11.43 -6.40
CA SER A 157 -3.60 12.21 -5.18
C SER A 157 -3.79 11.24 -4.05
N ALA A 158 -2.69 10.84 -3.42
CA ALA A 158 -2.71 10.32 -2.09
C ALA A 158 -3.52 11.32 -1.24
N ILE A 159 -4.74 10.94 -0.86
CA ILE A 159 -5.57 11.71 0.06
C ILE A 159 -5.55 10.95 1.37
N SER A 160 -5.21 11.63 2.46
CA SER A 160 -5.27 11.03 3.79
C SER A 160 -6.72 10.75 4.20
N ALA A 161 -6.95 9.73 5.03
CA ALA A 161 -8.29 9.43 5.52
C ALA A 161 -8.93 10.61 6.29
N THR A 162 -8.11 11.46 6.92
CA THR A 162 -8.53 12.70 7.58
C THR A 162 -9.02 13.78 6.61
N GLU A 163 -8.33 13.97 5.48
CA GLU A 163 -8.77 14.89 4.43
C GLU A 163 -10.01 14.37 3.72
N LEU A 164 -10.14 13.05 3.59
CA LEU A 164 -11.34 12.43 3.06
C LEU A 164 -12.56 12.72 3.93
N ALA A 165 -12.45 12.58 5.26
CA ALA A 165 -13.54 12.87 6.19
C ALA A 165 -13.98 14.34 6.16
N SER A 166 -13.05 15.24 5.83
CA SER A 166 -13.28 16.69 5.84
C SER A 166 -13.64 17.26 4.45
N SER A 167 -13.41 16.50 3.37
CA SER A 167 -13.67 16.95 2.01
C SER A 167 -15.11 16.64 1.60
N SER A 168 -15.98 17.62 1.82
CA SER A 168 -17.23 17.73 1.06
C SER A 168 -16.89 17.88 -0.43
N SER A 169 -16.90 16.77 -1.16
CA SER A 169 -17.04 16.68 -2.63
C SER A 169 -16.34 17.80 -3.42
N LYS A 170 -15.00 17.80 -3.51
CA LYS A 170 -14.34 18.63 -4.52
C LYS A 170 -14.35 17.89 -5.87
N LYS A 171 -14.90 18.58 -6.88
CA LYS A 171 -15.04 18.25 -8.32
C LYS A 171 -14.37 16.94 -8.75
N GLY A 172 -15.21 15.97 -9.15
CA GLY A 172 -14.81 14.63 -9.60
C GLY A 172 -13.61 14.64 -10.54
N ASN A 173 -12.64 13.78 -10.22
CA ASN A 173 -11.45 13.58 -11.03
C ASN A 173 -11.91 12.99 -12.38
N LYS A 174 -11.40 13.48 -13.51
CA LYS A 174 -11.80 12.97 -14.85
C LYS A 174 -11.23 11.59 -15.17
N ILE A 175 -10.74 10.87 -14.15
CA ILE A 175 -10.14 9.54 -14.28
C ILE A 175 -11.26 8.52 -14.43
N ILE A 176 -11.19 7.68 -15.45
CA ILE A 176 -12.14 6.58 -15.65
C ILE A 176 -11.84 5.48 -14.64
N SER A 177 -12.85 5.07 -13.87
CA SER A 177 -12.86 3.83 -13.09
C SER A 177 -13.19 2.65 -14.00
N SER A 178 -12.29 1.67 -14.07
CA SER A 178 -12.49 0.41 -14.79
C SER A 178 -13.70 -0.37 -14.29
N THR A 179 -13.99 -0.35 -12.98
CA THR A 179 -15.19 -0.98 -12.42
C THR A 179 -16.47 -0.27 -12.87
N ALA A 180 -16.51 1.07 -12.80
CA ALA A 180 -17.66 1.84 -13.26
C ALA A 180 -17.85 1.71 -14.78
N LEU A 181 -16.75 1.65 -15.54
CA LEU A 181 -16.78 1.42 -16.99
C LEU A 181 -17.35 0.06 -17.35
N ALA A 182 -16.96 -1.01 -16.66
CA ALA A 182 -17.52 -2.34 -16.90
C ALA A 182 -19.04 -2.37 -16.67
N GLU A 183 -19.52 -1.74 -15.59
CA GLU A 183 -20.95 -1.70 -15.28
C GLU A 183 -21.73 -0.77 -16.24
N GLU A 184 -21.18 0.39 -16.62
CA GLU A 184 -21.81 1.26 -17.61
C GLU A 184 -21.89 0.56 -18.98
N ILE A 185 -20.83 -0.15 -19.41
CA ILE A 185 -20.89 -0.94 -20.66
C ILE A 185 -22.01 -1.98 -20.58
N LYS A 186 -22.06 -2.75 -19.50
CA LYS A 186 -23.10 -3.76 -19.32
C LYS A 186 -24.51 -3.16 -19.35
N THR A 187 -24.74 -2.06 -18.65
CA THR A 187 -26.07 -1.44 -18.52
C THR A 187 -26.50 -0.69 -19.78
N SER A 188 -25.60 0.01 -20.47
CA SER A 188 -25.90 0.67 -21.75
C SER A 188 -26.22 -0.33 -22.86
N ILE A 189 -25.43 -1.41 -22.98
CA ILE A 189 -25.66 -2.43 -24.00
C ILE A 189 -26.99 -3.16 -23.75
N ALA A 190 -27.33 -3.46 -22.49
CA ALA A 190 -28.63 -4.04 -22.13
C ALA A 190 -29.82 -3.15 -22.55
N LYS A 191 -29.62 -1.82 -22.59
CA LYS A 191 -30.60 -0.83 -23.07
C LYS A 191 -30.56 -0.60 -24.59
N GLY A 192 -29.72 -1.32 -25.33
CA GLY A 192 -29.54 -1.13 -26.77
C GLY A 192 -28.74 0.12 -27.17
N GLN A 193 -28.08 0.78 -26.21
CA GLN A 193 -27.28 1.97 -26.47
C GLN A 193 -25.92 1.58 -27.05
N LYS A 194 -25.54 2.21 -28.17
CA LYS A 194 -24.22 2.01 -28.81
C LYS A 194 -23.21 3.10 -28.49
N ASP A 195 -23.66 4.27 -28.04
CA ASP A 195 -22.79 5.35 -27.59
C ASP A 195 -22.83 5.43 -26.07
N ILE A 196 -21.69 5.14 -25.44
CA ILE A 196 -21.54 5.01 -23.99
C ILE A 196 -20.75 6.22 -23.47
N ASP A 197 -21.43 7.07 -22.70
CA ASP A 197 -20.85 8.29 -22.15
C ASP A 197 -19.91 8.00 -20.97
N LEU A 198 -18.62 8.22 -21.20
CA LEU A 198 -17.53 8.01 -20.24
C LEU A 198 -17.63 8.92 -19.02
N THR A 199 -18.37 10.03 -19.07
CA THR A 199 -18.50 10.94 -17.91
C THR A 199 -19.18 10.27 -16.72
N LYS A 200 -20.00 9.24 -16.96
CA LYS A 200 -20.63 8.41 -15.92
C LYS A 200 -19.67 7.40 -15.28
N THR A 201 -18.51 7.20 -15.89
CA THR A 201 -17.49 6.25 -15.43
C THR A 201 -16.38 6.92 -14.64
N TYR A 202 -16.45 8.24 -14.46
CA TYR A 202 -15.46 8.99 -13.71
C TYR A 202 -15.42 8.58 -12.24
N GLN A 203 -14.21 8.50 -11.72
CA GLN A 203 -13.95 8.24 -10.32
C GLN A 203 -14.48 9.39 -9.48
N SER A 204 -15.39 9.10 -8.56
CA SER A 204 -15.79 10.08 -7.54
C SER A 204 -14.61 10.40 -6.63
N ALA A 205 -14.48 11.66 -6.22
CA ALA A 205 -13.51 12.06 -5.19
C ALA A 205 -13.86 11.48 -3.80
N THR A 206 -15.12 11.12 -3.58
CA THR A 206 -15.57 10.43 -2.36
C THR A 206 -15.35 8.93 -2.47
N VAL A 207 -14.76 8.36 -1.42
CA VAL A 207 -14.69 6.91 -1.19
C VAL A 207 -16.09 6.38 -1.02
N ASN A 208 -16.58 5.68 -2.04
CA ASN A 208 -17.95 5.18 -2.06
C ASN A 208 -18.06 3.66 -2.23
N SER A 209 -16.97 2.91 -2.13
CA SER A 209 -17.13 1.47 -1.90
C SER A 209 -17.17 1.19 -0.40
N ASP A 210 -18.22 0.49 0.03
CA ASP A 210 -18.38 0.00 1.41
C ASP A 210 -17.13 -0.75 1.88
N ASP A 211 -16.45 -1.44 0.97
CA ASP A 211 -15.25 -2.21 1.25
C ASP A 211 -14.07 -1.33 1.67
N ILE A 212 -13.84 -0.20 1.01
CA ILE A 212 -12.77 0.73 1.39
C ILE A 212 -13.09 1.37 2.75
N GLN A 213 -14.34 1.76 2.98
CA GLN A 213 -14.74 2.33 4.27
C GLN A 213 -14.57 1.32 5.42
N LYS A 214 -14.93 0.05 5.20
CA LYS A 214 -14.69 -1.05 6.14
C LYS A 214 -13.19 -1.25 6.39
N GLN A 215 -12.37 -1.19 5.34
CA GLN A 215 -10.91 -1.34 5.45
C GLN A 215 -10.26 -0.21 6.25
N ILE A 216 -10.62 1.05 5.97
CA ILE A 216 -10.12 2.21 6.74
C ILE A 216 -10.55 2.11 8.21
N LYS A 217 -11.83 1.77 8.47
CA LYS A 217 -12.32 1.55 9.84
C LYS A 217 -11.57 0.44 10.56
N LYS A 218 -11.22 -0.63 9.84
CA LYS A 218 -10.42 -1.74 10.39
C LYS A 218 -9.04 -1.27 10.83
N TYR A 219 -8.30 -0.56 9.97
CA TYR A 219 -6.95 -0.08 10.28
C TYR A 219 -6.95 0.96 11.42
N THR A 220 -7.92 1.87 11.42
CA THR A 220 -7.98 2.98 12.39
C THR A 220 -8.51 2.58 13.78
N ALA A 221 -9.07 1.37 13.89
CA ALA A 221 -9.52 0.77 15.15
C ALA A 221 -8.44 -0.09 15.84
N GLU A 222 -7.30 -0.31 15.20
CA GLU A 222 -6.21 -1.12 15.77
C GLU A 222 -5.62 -0.50 17.03
N LYS A 223 -5.31 -1.35 18.00
CA LYS A 223 -4.50 -1.00 19.16
C LYS A 223 -3.05 -1.43 18.91
N ILE A 224 -2.22 -0.45 18.61
CA ILE A 224 -0.81 -0.66 18.29
C ILE A 224 0.04 -0.15 19.45
N THR A 225 0.88 -1.02 20.00
CA THR A 225 1.81 -0.66 21.06
C THR A 225 3.24 -0.79 20.55
N TYR A 226 4.04 0.24 20.76
CA TYR A 226 5.45 0.25 20.44
C TYR A 226 6.27 0.18 21.75
N ASN A 227 6.99 -0.92 21.95
CA ASN A 227 7.83 -1.16 23.12
C ASN A 227 9.22 -0.60 22.88
N ILE A 228 9.49 0.58 23.43
CA ILE A 228 10.78 1.27 23.35
C ILE A 228 11.55 0.97 24.62
N ASN A 229 12.47 0.01 24.53
CA ASN A 229 13.37 -0.35 25.62
C ASN A 229 12.64 -0.59 26.97
N GLY A 230 11.57 -1.39 26.92
CA GLY A 230 10.72 -1.70 28.08
C GLY A 230 9.63 -0.67 28.38
N THR A 231 9.59 0.47 27.69
CA THR A 231 8.51 1.46 27.80
C THR A 231 7.48 1.25 26.70
N ASN A 232 6.22 0.99 27.06
CA ASN A 232 5.14 0.83 26.09
C ASN A 232 4.53 2.19 25.72
N VAL A 233 4.52 2.49 24.42
CA VAL A 233 3.83 3.65 23.85
C VAL A 233 2.70 3.17 22.95
N THR A 234 1.46 3.48 23.30
CA THR A 234 0.32 3.21 22.41
C THR A 234 0.23 4.29 21.35
N ILE A 235 0.18 3.90 20.08
CA ILE A 235 0.02 4.82 18.96
C ILE A 235 -1.42 5.38 18.98
N PRO A 236 -1.62 6.70 19.06
CA PRO A 236 -2.95 7.27 19.11
C PRO A 236 -3.76 6.98 17.84
N SER A 237 -5.07 6.72 17.98
CA SER A 237 -5.96 6.46 16.83
C SER A 237 -5.98 7.63 15.84
N ASP A 238 -5.89 8.87 16.31
CA ASP A 238 -5.84 10.04 15.42
C ASP A 238 -4.55 10.10 14.60
N THR A 239 -3.42 9.66 15.15
CA THR A 239 -2.17 9.49 14.42
C THR A 239 -2.32 8.39 13.36
N LEU A 240 -2.92 7.24 13.70
CA LEU A 240 -3.20 6.17 12.72
C LEU A 240 -4.05 6.66 11.55
N LYS A 241 -5.08 7.47 11.80
CA LYS A 241 -5.94 8.05 10.75
C LYS A 241 -5.16 8.92 9.76
N GLN A 242 -4.13 9.63 10.20
CA GLN A 242 -3.30 10.48 9.34
C GLN A 242 -2.41 9.65 8.42
N TRP A 243 -2.00 8.46 8.86
CA TRP A 243 -1.15 7.56 8.07
C TRP A 243 -1.91 6.81 6.98
N ILE A 244 -3.24 6.66 7.11
CA ILE A 244 -4.02 5.94 6.10
C ILE A 244 -4.19 6.82 4.86
N VAL A 245 -3.67 6.33 3.74
CA VAL A 245 -3.68 7.02 2.45
C VAL A 245 -4.52 6.24 1.45
N LEU A 246 -5.31 6.98 0.68
CA LEU A 246 -6.04 6.47 -0.47
C LEU A 246 -5.36 6.89 -1.74
N THR A 247 -4.96 5.91 -2.54
CA THR A 247 -4.30 6.14 -3.82
C THR A 247 -5.17 5.64 -4.96
N SER A 248 -5.35 6.48 -5.98
CA SER A 248 -5.98 6.08 -7.23
C SER A 248 -4.97 5.46 -8.19
N LYS A 249 -5.23 4.24 -8.63
CA LYS A 249 -4.47 3.56 -9.67
C LYS A 249 -4.82 4.10 -11.05
N ASN A 250 -3.97 3.78 -12.03
CA ASN A 250 -4.16 4.19 -13.44
C ASN A 250 -5.45 3.63 -14.08
N ASP A 251 -6.01 2.55 -13.53
CA ASP A 251 -7.31 1.98 -13.93
C ASP A 251 -8.50 2.63 -13.19
N GLY A 252 -8.27 3.71 -12.44
CA GLY A 252 -9.26 4.44 -11.65
C GLY A 252 -9.82 3.66 -10.45
N THR A 253 -9.24 2.51 -10.10
CA THR A 253 -9.52 1.86 -8.82
C THR A 253 -8.78 2.57 -7.68
N GLN A 254 -9.32 2.48 -6.48
CA GLN A 254 -8.70 3.05 -5.27
C GLN A 254 -8.09 1.92 -4.44
N THR A 255 -6.96 2.19 -3.79
CA THR A 255 -6.35 1.32 -2.80
C THR A 255 -6.03 2.06 -1.53
N VAL A 256 -6.20 1.38 -0.40
CA VAL A 256 -5.79 1.87 0.91
C VAL A 256 -4.37 1.39 1.19
N SER A 257 -3.49 2.30 1.59
CA SER A 257 -2.14 2.02 2.03
C SER A 257 -1.82 2.82 3.30
N VAL A 258 -0.68 2.53 3.91
CA VAL A 258 -0.13 3.28 5.04
C VAL A 258 1.03 4.13 4.54
N ASP A 259 1.07 5.40 4.90
CA ASP A 259 2.15 6.32 4.59
C ASP A 259 3.36 6.04 5.48
N ASN A 260 4.30 5.25 4.94
CA ASN A 260 5.53 4.90 5.63
C ASN A 260 6.34 6.13 6.09
N ALA A 261 6.28 7.24 5.36
CA ALA A 261 7.03 8.44 5.73
C ALA A 261 6.46 9.08 7.00
N GLN A 262 5.13 9.11 7.14
CA GLN A 262 4.49 9.62 8.36
C GLN A 262 4.68 8.68 9.56
N VAL A 263 4.67 7.36 9.34
CA VAL A 263 5.03 6.39 10.39
C VAL A 263 6.46 6.67 10.86
N LYS A 264 7.42 6.78 9.92
CA LYS A 264 8.82 7.07 10.25
C LYS A 264 8.96 8.39 11.00
N ALA A 265 8.30 9.46 10.56
CA ALA A 265 8.37 10.77 11.22
C ALA A 265 7.91 10.69 12.68
N TYR A 266 6.82 9.95 12.95
CA TYR A 266 6.38 9.72 14.32
C TYR A 266 7.38 8.89 15.14
N LEU A 267 7.98 7.85 14.55
CA LEU A 267 9.03 7.08 15.23
C LEU A 267 10.30 7.91 15.46
N ASP A 268 10.63 8.86 14.59
CA ASP A 268 11.73 9.82 14.77
C ASP A 268 11.47 10.71 15.99
N GLU A 269 10.24 11.21 16.17
CA GLU A 269 9.85 11.97 17.38
C GLU A 269 9.99 11.12 18.66
N LEU A 270 9.61 9.83 18.59
CA LEU A 270 9.80 8.90 19.70
C LEU A 270 11.28 8.59 19.95
N ASN A 271 12.09 8.46 18.90
CA ASN A 271 13.53 8.34 19.01
C ASN A 271 14.10 9.56 19.74
N ASP A 272 13.75 10.78 19.33
CA ASP A 272 14.23 12.00 20.01
C ASP A 272 13.78 12.06 21.47
N LYS A 273 12.58 11.57 21.77
CA LYS A 273 12.04 11.53 23.14
C LYS A 273 12.76 10.51 24.03
N TYR A 274 13.06 9.32 23.53
CA TYR A 274 13.50 8.19 24.37
C TYR A 274 14.95 7.76 24.18
N SER A 275 15.57 8.02 23.03
CA SER A 275 16.96 7.68 22.76
C SER A 275 17.89 8.35 23.77
N THR A 276 19.02 7.69 24.01
CA THR A 276 20.05 8.18 24.95
C THR A 276 21.21 8.83 24.21
N TYR A 277 21.43 8.51 22.93
CA TYR A 277 22.50 9.11 22.15
C TYR A 277 22.31 10.62 22.03
N GLY A 278 23.34 11.41 22.35
CA GLY A 278 23.26 12.87 22.34
C GLY A 278 22.42 13.51 23.46
N ALA A 279 21.77 12.72 24.33
CA ALA A 279 20.97 13.23 25.44
C ALA A 279 21.86 13.71 26.60
N SER A 280 21.37 14.65 27.41
CA SER A 280 22.05 15.02 28.65
C SER A 280 21.76 14.04 29.77
N VAL A 281 22.78 13.75 30.57
CA VAL A 281 22.73 12.94 31.78
C VAL A 281 23.06 13.85 32.96
N THR A 282 22.26 13.77 34.01
CA THR A 282 22.53 14.47 35.28
C THR A 282 22.87 13.46 36.35
N PHE A 283 23.99 13.65 37.03
CA PHE A 283 24.47 12.73 38.06
C PHE A 283 25.08 13.51 39.23
N ASN A 284 25.09 12.89 40.41
CA ASN A 284 25.78 13.44 41.57
C ASN A 284 27.26 13.04 41.50
N SER A 285 28.11 13.98 41.11
CA SER A 285 29.56 13.79 41.13
C SER A 285 30.07 13.62 42.55
N THR A 286 31.22 12.97 42.67
CA THR A 286 31.84 12.61 43.95
C THR A 286 32.22 13.85 44.78
N LYS A 287 32.65 14.94 44.13
CA LYS A 287 33.18 16.13 44.81
C LYS A 287 32.47 17.45 44.50
N ARG A 288 31.67 17.54 43.44
CA ARG A 288 31.11 18.81 42.95
C ARG A 288 29.58 18.83 42.93
N GLY A 289 28.94 17.88 43.61
CA GLY A 289 27.48 17.77 43.67
C GLY A 289 26.89 17.42 42.30
N SER A 290 25.69 17.90 42.01
CA SER A 290 24.98 17.62 40.76
C SER A 290 25.70 18.23 39.55
N GLN A 291 25.98 17.40 38.55
CA GLN A 291 26.62 17.79 37.29
C GLN A 291 25.78 17.29 36.11
N THR A 292 25.73 18.06 35.03
CA THR A 292 24.99 17.71 33.80
C THR A 292 25.97 17.67 32.64
N VAL A 293 26.02 16.55 31.94
CA VAL A 293 26.95 16.28 30.84
C VAL A 293 26.19 15.68 29.67
N LYS A 294 26.59 15.98 28.44
CA LYS A 294 25.97 15.40 27.25
C LYS A 294 26.56 14.02 26.95
N ASN A 295 25.71 13.09 26.55
CA ASN A 295 26.14 11.84 25.93
C ASN A 295 26.81 12.14 24.59
N GLU A 296 28.07 11.72 24.48
CA GLU A 296 28.83 11.80 23.22
C GLU A 296 28.64 10.46 22.49
N ILE A 297 29.65 9.59 22.50
CA ILE A 297 29.53 8.29 21.84
C ILE A 297 28.76 7.26 22.66
N PHE A 298 28.40 7.57 23.91
CA PHE A 298 27.62 6.68 24.78
C PHE A 298 26.12 6.87 24.60
N GLY A 299 25.42 5.82 24.18
CA GLY A 299 23.98 5.83 24.04
C GLY A 299 23.50 5.02 22.84
N TRP A 300 22.19 4.94 22.71
CA TRP A 300 21.48 4.19 21.69
C TRP A 300 20.41 5.03 21.02
N THR A 301 20.11 4.68 19.78
CA THR A 301 19.02 5.21 18.95
C THR A 301 18.11 4.08 18.50
N ILE A 302 16.92 4.44 18.03
CA ILE A 302 15.96 3.55 17.38
C ILE A 302 16.26 3.51 15.87
N ASP A 303 16.22 2.33 15.25
CA ASP A 303 16.17 2.20 13.79
C ASP A 303 14.74 2.45 13.29
N THR A 304 14.39 3.73 13.21
CA THR A 304 13.06 4.18 12.81
C THR A 304 12.73 3.83 11.36
N THR A 305 13.74 3.57 10.52
CA THR A 305 13.53 3.24 9.10
C THR A 305 13.02 1.81 8.97
N THR A 306 13.70 0.87 9.61
CA THR A 306 13.30 -0.54 9.61
C THR A 306 11.96 -0.71 10.32
N ASP A 307 11.81 -0.13 11.51
CA ASP A 307 10.60 -0.29 12.31
C ASP A 307 9.37 0.35 11.65
N ALA A 308 9.52 1.47 10.94
CA ALA A 308 8.40 2.10 10.22
C ALA A 308 7.87 1.21 9.09
N ALA A 309 8.76 0.58 8.33
CA ALA A 309 8.36 -0.33 7.26
C ALA A 309 7.58 -1.54 7.79
N ASP A 310 8.08 -2.13 8.88
CA ASP A 310 7.44 -3.27 9.55
C ASP A 310 6.07 -2.89 10.15
N ILE A 311 5.98 -1.75 10.83
CA ILE A 311 4.73 -1.23 11.41
C ILE A 311 3.72 -0.94 10.29
N ALA A 312 4.11 -0.28 9.21
CA ALA A 312 3.25 0.02 8.07
C ALA A 312 2.68 -1.26 7.43
N GLN A 313 3.51 -2.31 7.31
CA GLN A 313 3.06 -3.61 6.80
C GLN A 313 2.09 -4.29 7.76
N LYS A 314 2.34 -4.24 9.07
CA LYS A 314 1.49 -4.85 10.11
C LYS A 314 0.13 -4.17 10.22
N ILE A 315 0.07 -2.84 10.12
CA ILE A 315 -1.18 -2.07 10.03
C ILE A 315 -2.04 -2.52 8.85
N ALA A 316 -1.44 -2.86 7.71
CA ALA A 316 -2.19 -3.33 6.55
C ALA A 316 -2.92 -4.68 6.80
N THR A 317 -2.67 -5.36 7.94
CA THR A 317 -3.34 -6.61 8.30
C THR A 317 -4.68 -6.39 9.03
N GLY A 318 -4.94 -5.22 9.63
CA GLY A 318 -6.20 -4.97 10.33
C GLY A 318 -6.27 -5.64 11.71
N LYS A 319 -5.16 -5.76 12.46
CA LYS A 319 -5.11 -6.51 13.72
C LYS A 319 -4.26 -5.77 14.75
N ASP A 320 -4.65 -5.83 16.02
CA ASP A 320 -3.85 -5.33 17.14
C ASP A 320 -2.48 -6.03 17.20
N PHE A 321 -1.42 -5.28 17.52
CA PHE A 321 -0.09 -5.84 17.71
C PHE A 321 0.77 -5.00 18.65
N THR A 322 1.83 -5.63 19.17
CA THR A 322 2.93 -4.95 19.86
C THR A 322 4.20 -5.11 19.06
N GLU A 323 4.82 -3.99 18.71
CA GLU A 323 6.10 -3.94 18.02
C GLU A 323 7.21 -3.60 19.00
N LYS A 324 8.30 -4.37 18.99
CA LYS A 324 9.48 -4.05 19.79
C LYS A 324 10.41 -3.15 18.98
N ALA A 325 10.83 -2.03 19.58
CA ALA A 325 11.77 -1.12 18.93
C ALA A 325 13.11 -1.81 18.66
N THR A 326 13.61 -1.67 17.43
CA THR A 326 14.96 -2.04 17.06
C THR A 326 15.90 -0.94 17.53
N ILE A 327 16.68 -1.19 18.57
CA ILE A 327 17.63 -0.22 19.12
C ILE A 327 19.08 -0.62 18.83
N SER A 328 19.94 0.37 18.60
CA SER A 328 21.36 0.18 18.32
C SER A 328 22.20 1.20 19.08
N GLY A 329 23.39 0.79 19.53
CA GLY A 329 24.32 1.62 20.31
C GLY A 329 24.67 1.03 21.67
N SER A 330 25.34 1.82 22.50
CA SER A 330 25.81 1.44 23.84
C SER A 330 24.78 1.79 24.91
N GLY A 331 24.93 1.23 26.11
CA GLY A 331 24.07 1.55 27.25
C GLY A 331 22.59 1.18 27.04
N GLN A 332 22.28 0.15 26.26
CA GLN A 332 20.89 -0.24 25.95
C GLN A 332 20.04 -0.60 27.17
N SER A 333 20.65 -0.91 28.32
CA SER A 333 19.92 -1.13 29.58
C SER A 333 19.49 0.17 30.28
N LEU A 334 19.94 1.33 29.81
CA LEU A 334 19.67 2.64 30.41
C LEU A 334 18.61 3.41 29.65
N LYS A 335 17.85 4.23 30.39
CA LYS A 335 16.88 5.18 29.84
C LYS A 335 17.50 6.57 29.71
N LYS A 336 16.82 7.43 28.96
CA LYS A 336 17.23 8.82 28.75
C LYS A 336 17.44 9.55 30.09
N GLY A 337 18.62 10.15 30.25
CA GLY A 337 19.01 10.87 31.46
C GLY A 337 19.70 10.01 32.52
N GLU A 338 19.79 8.69 32.35
CA GLU A 338 20.46 7.79 33.29
C GLU A 338 21.92 7.54 32.92
N LEU A 339 22.80 7.49 33.93
CA LEU A 339 24.19 7.02 33.81
C LEU A 339 24.34 5.55 34.22
N GLY A 340 23.42 5.04 35.03
CA GLY A 340 23.55 3.76 35.73
C GLY A 340 24.42 3.86 36.99
N SER A 341 24.55 2.74 37.70
CA SER A 341 25.30 2.63 38.97
C SER A 341 26.74 2.13 38.81
N THR A 342 27.15 1.78 37.59
CA THR A 342 28.49 1.29 37.27
C THR A 342 29.07 2.17 36.17
N TYR A 343 30.04 3.03 36.52
CA TYR A 343 30.63 4.01 35.61
C TYR A 343 32.01 4.45 36.11
N VAL A 344 32.81 4.99 35.20
CA VAL A 344 34.03 5.74 35.52
C VAL A 344 33.70 7.22 35.54
N GLU A 345 34.10 7.91 36.60
CA GLU A 345 33.96 9.35 36.79
C GLU A 345 35.33 10.01 36.64
N VAL A 346 35.49 10.96 35.72
CA VAL A 346 36.71 11.75 35.55
C VAL A 346 36.38 13.22 35.76
N ASP A 347 36.82 13.77 36.89
CA ASP A 347 36.65 15.17 37.22
C ASP A 347 37.91 15.95 36.83
N LYS A 348 37.82 16.73 35.76
CA LYS A 348 38.95 17.56 35.27
C LYS A 348 39.30 18.69 36.23
N THR A 349 38.32 19.19 37.00
CA THR A 349 38.57 20.26 37.97
C THR A 349 39.37 19.75 39.16
N ASN A 350 39.02 18.56 39.66
CA ASN A 350 39.72 17.93 40.77
C ASN A 350 40.92 17.06 40.35
N GLN A 351 41.16 16.91 39.03
CA GLN A 351 42.16 16.02 38.43
C GLN A 351 42.14 14.61 39.06
N HIS A 352 40.94 14.04 39.14
CA HIS A 352 40.73 12.78 39.84
C HIS A 352 39.77 11.87 39.08
N MET A 353 40.01 10.57 39.15
CA MET A 353 39.19 9.54 38.56
C MET A 353 38.68 8.56 39.62
N TRP A 354 37.38 8.26 39.56
CA TRP A 354 36.75 7.21 40.35
C TRP A 354 36.17 6.13 39.44
N TYR A 355 36.16 4.89 39.91
CA TYR A 355 35.35 3.82 39.31
C TYR A 355 34.32 3.35 40.33
N TYR A 356 33.06 3.45 39.95
CA TYR A 356 31.93 2.91 40.70
C TYR A 356 31.46 1.62 40.06
N LYS A 357 31.20 0.61 40.87
CA LYS A 357 30.59 -0.66 40.47
C LYS A 357 29.43 -0.97 41.40
N ASP A 358 28.24 -1.07 40.82
CA ASP A 358 26.98 -1.32 41.54
C ASP A 358 26.75 -0.31 42.67
N GLY A 359 27.04 0.97 42.37
CA GLY A 359 26.88 2.11 43.28
C GLY A 359 27.96 2.23 44.35
N LYS A 360 28.97 1.34 44.35
CA LYS A 360 30.04 1.34 45.35
C LYS A 360 31.35 1.79 44.71
N LEU A 361 32.06 2.69 45.40
CA LEU A 361 33.39 3.12 45.00
C LEU A 361 34.37 1.92 45.04
N LYS A 362 35.09 1.70 43.94
CA LYS A 362 36.08 0.62 43.78
C LYS A 362 37.49 1.13 43.59
N ILE A 363 37.66 2.20 42.81
CA ILE A 363 38.97 2.79 42.51
C ILE A 363 38.83 4.30 42.69
N SER A 364 39.81 4.92 43.33
CA SER A 364 39.96 6.36 43.50
C SER A 364 41.42 6.69 43.24
N THR A 365 41.71 7.56 42.28
CA THR A 365 43.09 7.92 41.93
C THR A 365 43.16 9.31 41.34
N ASP A 366 44.20 10.04 41.70
CA ASP A 366 44.56 11.24 40.96
C ASP A 366 44.99 10.86 39.54
N VAL A 367 44.72 11.75 38.59
CA VAL A 367 45.04 11.60 37.16
C VAL A 367 45.70 12.87 36.61
N VAL A 368 46.15 12.82 35.36
CA VAL A 368 46.55 14.01 34.60
C VAL A 368 45.79 14.01 33.28
N THR A 369 44.85 14.92 33.12
CA THR A 369 44.06 15.07 31.89
C THR A 369 44.83 15.87 30.84
N GLY A 370 44.18 16.10 29.70
CA GLY A 370 44.68 16.88 28.59
C GLY A 370 45.01 18.32 28.96
N MET A 371 45.98 18.93 28.27
CA MET A 371 46.47 20.27 28.55
C MET A 371 45.64 21.35 27.81
N PRO A 372 44.85 22.18 28.51
CA PRO A 372 44.00 23.16 27.83
C PRO A 372 44.78 24.23 27.05
N ALA A 373 45.96 24.62 27.55
CA ALA A 373 46.79 25.65 26.94
C ALA A 373 47.25 25.32 25.51
N ASN A 374 47.31 24.04 25.16
CA ASN A 374 47.74 23.56 23.85
C ASN A 374 46.57 23.13 22.94
N ASN A 375 45.33 23.45 23.31
CA ASN A 375 44.11 22.96 22.66
C ASN A 375 43.98 21.42 22.70
N ASP A 376 44.57 20.82 23.73
CA ASP A 376 44.59 19.38 23.99
C ASP A 376 43.72 19.03 25.22
N ASP A 377 42.74 19.87 25.58
CA ASP A 377 41.85 19.59 26.72
C ASP A 377 41.12 18.25 26.53
N THR A 378 40.98 17.47 27.61
CA THR A 378 40.19 16.24 27.55
C THR A 378 38.73 16.62 27.30
N PRO A 379 38.08 16.06 26.25
CA PRO A 379 36.71 16.42 25.93
C PRO A 379 35.76 16.08 27.08
N THR A 380 34.84 17.00 27.37
CA THR A 380 33.74 16.80 28.33
C THR A 380 32.61 16.06 27.65
N GLY A 381 32.07 15.02 28.30
CA GLY A 381 31.08 14.16 27.69
C GLY A 381 30.87 12.87 28.46
N VAL A 382 29.80 12.15 28.13
CA VAL A 382 29.66 10.73 28.49
C VAL A 382 30.10 9.89 27.31
N PHE A 383 31.16 9.13 27.57
CA PHE A 383 31.83 8.22 26.66
C PHE A 383 31.64 6.78 27.16
N PHE A 384 32.28 5.80 26.51
CA PHE A 384 32.37 4.46 27.07
C PHE A 384 33.62 3.74 26.62
N VAL A 385 34.06 2.77 27.43
CA VAL A 385 35.17 1.90 27.08
C VAL A 385 34.75 0.96 25.95
N TRP A 386 35.00 1.35 24.71
CA TRP A 386 34.58 0.58 23.53
C TRP A 386 35.61 -0.48 23.11
N ASN A 387 36.85 -0.39 23.60
CA ASN A 387 37.89 -1.40 23.39
C ASN A 387 38.88 -1.44 24.57
N LYS A 388 39.69 -2.48 24.64
CA LYS A 388 40.76 -2.67 25.62
C LYS A 388 41.96 -3.33 24.94
N LYS A 389 43.14 -2.72 25.04
CA LYS A 389 44.37 -3.23 24.43
C LYS A 389 45.53 -3.23 25.42
N ARG A 390 46.36 -4.27 25.37
CA ARG A 390 47.62 -4.37 26.14
C ARG A 390 48.80 -3.99 25.27
N ASN A 391 49.84 -3.43 25.89
CA ASN A 391 51.13 -3.13 25.26
C ASN A 391 50.95 -2.36 23.93
N ALA A 392 50.15 -1.29 23.98
CA ALA A 392 49.87 -0.45 22.82
C ALA A 392 50.94 0.63 22.67
N THR A 393 51.11 1.15 21.45
CA THR A 393 51.88 2.38 21.22
C THR A 393 50.91 3.42 20.70
N LEU A 394 50.64 4.45 21.51
CA LEU A 394 49.81 5.58 21.14
C LEU A 394 50.63 6.52 20.26
N LYS A 395 50.05 7.01 19.17
CA LYS A 395 50.75 7.87 18.19
C LYS A 395 49.89 9.09 17.89
N GLY A 396 50.53 10.24 17.73
CA GLY A 396 49.86 11.48 17.38
C GLY A 396 50.87 12.57 17.05
N LYS A 397 50.43 13.82 17.10
CA LYS A 397 51.27 15.00 16.91
C LYS A 397 51.31 15.83 18.19
N ASN A 398 52.50 16.36 18.50
CA ASN A 398 52.69 17.41 19.49
C ASN A 398 52.18 18.75 18.94
N THR A 399 52.04 19.74 19.82
CA THR A 399 51.58 21.10 19.47
C THR A 399 52.51 21.81 18.47
N ASP A 400 53.80 21.47 18.46
CA ASP A 400 54.78 21.97 17.48
C ASP A 400 54.72 21.24 16.12
N GLY A 401 53.79 20.28 15.96
CA GLY A 401 53.60 19.48 14.76
C GLY A 401 54.50 18.25 14.64
N SER A 402 55.44 18.04 15.56
CA SER A 402 56.28 16.84 15.58
C SER A 402 55.48 15.59 15.96
N ASN A 403 55.87 14.42 15.47
CA ASN A 403 55.19 13.17 15.80
C ASN A 403 55.61 12.67 17.19
N TYR A 404 54.67 12.13 17.96
CA TYR A 404 54.96 11.39 19.19
C TYR A 404 54.57 9.91 19.06
N ALA A 405 55.24 9.07 19.85
CA ALA A 405 54.90 7.68 20.05
C ALA A 405 55.14 7.29 21.51
N SER A 406 54.07 6.91 22.23
CA SER A 406 54.12 6.59 23.65
C SER A 406 53.71 5.13 23.88
N PRO A 407 54.63 4.24 24.29
CA PRO A 407 54.26 2.89 24.69
C PRO A 407 53.50 2.92 26.02
N VAL A 408 52.39 2.20 26.07
CA VAL A 408 51.52 2.05 27.27
C VAL A 408 51.19 0.59 27.49
N SER A 409 51.16 0.15 28.75
CA SER A 409 50.88 -1.22 29.13
C SER A 409 49.40 -1.58 29.00
N TYR A 410 48.52 -0.59 29.24
CA TYR A 410 47.08 -0.71 29.28
C TYR A 410 46.44 0.47 28.54
N TRP A 411 45.65 0.18 27.52
CA TRP A 411 44.93 1.18 26.73
C TRP A 411 43.43 0.90 26.72
N MET A 412 42.63 1.91 27.08
CA MET A 412 41.18 1.86 27.12
C MET A 412 40.62 3.10 26.39
N PRO A 413 40.46 3.06 25.05
CA PRO A 413 39.88 4.18 24.33
C PRO A 413 38.43 4.41 24.76
N ILE A 414 38.05 5.68 24.88
CA ILE A 414 36.71 6.09 25.29
C ILE A 414 36.00 6.91 24.21
N ASP A 415 36.73 7.47 23.25
CA ASP A 415 36.17 8.20 22.12
C ASP A 415 36.69 7.68 20.76
N TYR A 416 36.28 8.31 19.67
CA TYR A 416 36.74 7.96 18.32
C TYR A 416 37.84 8.89 17.77
N THR A 417 38.32 9.85 18.57
CA THR A 417 39.36 10.80 18.16
C THR A 417 40.76 10.42 18.67
N GLY A 418 40.83 9.48 19.62
CA GLY A 418 42.06 8.95 20.18
C GLY A 418 42.23 9.21 21.68
N VAL A 419 41.19 9.69 22.36
CA VAL A 419 41.15 9.88 23.82
C VAL A 419 40.80 8.57 24.52
N GLY A 420 41.48 8.31 25.62
CA GLY A 420 41.22 7.15 26.46
C GLY A 420 41.97 7.18 27.78
N LEU A 421 41.81 6.11 28.54
CA LEU A 421 42.48 5.88 29.81
C LEU A 421 43.71 5.00 29.58
N HIS A 422 44.87 5.41 30.09
CA HIS A 422 46.09 4.60 30.05
C HIS A 422 47.09 4.91 31.16
N ASP A 423 48.06 4.02 31.34
CA ASP A 423 49.19 4.22 32.22
C ASP A 423 50.14 5.28 31.65
N ALA A 424 50.65 6.14 32.52
CA ALA A 424 51.62 7.17 32.16
C ALA A 424 52.84 7.11 33.06
N SER A 425 53.76 6.17 32.78
CA SER A 425 54.99 6.00 33.56
C SER A 425 55.94 7.20 33.50
N TRP A 426 55.73 8.11 32.54
CA TRP A 426 56.51 9.33 32.37
C TRP A 426 56.00 10.50 33.24
N GLN A 427 54.80 10.42 33.81
CA GLN A 427 54.27 11.47 34.68
C GLN A 427 54.88 11.33 36.09
N PRO A 428 55.64 12.33 36.59
CA PRO A 428 56.28 12.25 37.90
C PRO A 428 55.30 12.47 39.07
N LYS A 429 54.13 13.06 38.79
CA LYS A 429 53.05 13.26 39.76
C LYS A 429 51.70 13.33 39.04
N PHE A 430 50.64 13.14 39.81
CA PHE A 430 49.25 13.17 39.36
C PHE A 430 48.43 14.11 40.25
N GLY A 431 47.32 14.65 39.73
CA GLY A 431 46.42 15.52 40.49
C GLY A 431 46.83 17.00 40.52
N GLY A 432 45.98 17.80 41.17
CA GLY A 432 46.15 19.24 41.34
C GLY A 432 46.23 19.99 40.01
N ASP A 433 47.05 21.04 39.95
CA ASP A 433 47.16 21.90 38.77
C ASP A 433 48.20 21.44 37.74
N TRP A 434 48.77 20.23 37.89
CA TRP A 434 49.87 19.75 37.05
C TRP A 434 49.53 19.69 35.56
N TYR A 435 48.29 19.31 35.24
CA TYR A 435 47.80 19.19 33.86
C TYR A 435 47.84 20.51 33.07
N LYS A 436 47.86 21.68 33.74
CA LYS A 436 47.86 22.99 33.10
C LYS A 436 49.13 23.24 32.28
N THR A 437 50.25 22.65 32.68
CA THR A 437 51.56 22.81 32.03
C THR A 437 52.21 21.49 31.61
N HIS A 438 51.66 20.34 32.05
CA HIS A 438 52.20 19.01 31.79
C HIS A 438 51.09 18.00 31.45
N GLY A 439 49.94 18.48 30.97
CA GLY A 439 48.82 17.65 30.56
C GLY A 439 49.14 16.76 29.35
N SER A 440 48.28 15.80 29.08
CA SER A 440 48.35 14.94 27.88
C SER A 440 47.85 15.65 26.63
N HIS A 441 47.89 14.94 25.50
CA HIS A 441 47.19 15.28 24.24
C HIS A 441 45.70 14.84 24.29
N GLY A 442 45.00 15.12 25.39
CA GLY A 442 43.59 14.76 25.59
C GLY A 442 43.31 13.48 26.40
N CYS A 443 44.23 12.51 26.46
CA CYS A 443 44.04 11.26 27.22
C CYS A 443 44.03 11.46 28.76
N VAL A 444 43.45 10.52 29.50
CA VAL A 444 43.49 10.54 30.97
C VAL A 444 44.65 9.67 31.45
N ASN A 445 45.78 10.32 31.74
CA ASN A 445 46.97 9.67 32.25
C ASN A 445 46.70 9.17 33.68
N THR A 446 46.91 7.89 33.91
CA THR A 446 46.64 7.22 35.19
C THR A 446 47.94 6.63 35.77
N PRO A 447 48.14 6.63 37.11
CA PRO A 447 49.30 5.97 37.71
C PRO A 447 49.42 4.52 37.26
N PRO A 448 50.61 4.04 36.81
CA PRO A 448 50.74 2.71 36.20
C PRO A 448 50.22 1.55 37.05
N ALA A 449 50.46 1.60 38.37
CA ALA A 449 49.97 0.60 39.31
C ALA A 449 48.44 0.59 39.38
N THR A 450 47.81 1.78 39.43
CA THR A 450 46.34 1.89 39.46
C THR A 450 45.72 1.53 38.12
N MET A 451 46.33 1.91 37.00
CA MET A 451 45.80 1.61 35.67
C MET A 451 45.69 0.10 35.43
N LYS A 452 46.62 -0.71 35.96
CA LYS A 452 46.49 -2.18 35.94
C LYS A 452 45.18 -2.65 36.57
N THR A 453 44.79 -2.06 37.68
CA THR A 453 43.54 -2.37 38.40
C THR A 453 42.32 -1.84 37.65
N VAL A 454 42.38 -0.60 37.13
CA VAL A 454 41.33 -0.03 36.26
C VAL A 454 41.07 -0.94 35.07
N TYR A 455 42.13 -1.37 34.39
CA TYR A 455 42.04 -2.28 33.26
C TYR A 455 41.50 -3.66 33.64
N ALA A 456 41.73 -4.16 34.85
CA ALA A 456 41.16 -5.43 35.28
C ALA A 456 39.66 -5.31 35.59
N GLU A 457 39.26 -4.26 36.31
CA GLU A 457 37.91 -4.12 36.87
C GLU A 457 36.88 -3.50 35.90
N VAL A 458 37.30 -2.55 35.06
CA VAL A 458 36.40 -1.82 34.17
C VAL A 458 36.11 -2.64 32.91
N ALA A 459 34.87 -3.08 32.75
CA ALA A 459 34.43 -3.89 31.61
C ALA A 459 34.27 -3.07 30.32
N LEU A 460 34.29 -3.74 29.16
CA LEU A 460 33.86 -3.12 27.90
C LEU A 460 32.40 -2.66 28.03
N GLY A 461 32.07 -1.53 27.41
CA GLY A 461 30.73 -0.92 27.52
C GLY A 461 30.54 -0.06 28.76
N THR A 462 31.48 -0.04 29.72
CA THR A 462 31.36 0.80 30.93
C THR A 462 31.32 2.28 30.54
N PRO A 463 30.32 3.05 30.98
CA PRO A 463 30.25 4.50 30.75
C PRO A 463 31.43 5.20 31.42
N VAL A 464 31.96 6.23 30.76
CA VAL A 464 33.01 7.10 31.29
C VAL A 464 32.51 8.53 31.19
N VAL A 465 32.16 9.15 32.32
CA VAL A 465 31.74 10.55 32.38
C VAL A 465 32.93 11.44 32.66
N VAL A 466 33.19 12.41 31.78
CA VAL A 466 34.27 13.39 31.89
C VAL A 466 33.66 14.79 31.99
N PHE A 467 34.03 15.57 33.01
CA PHE A 467 33.38 16.86 33.34
C PHE A 467 34.26 17.84 34.13
#